data_AF-A0A6A6X428-F1
#
_entry.id   AF-A0A6A6X428-F1
#
_cell.length_a   1.000
_cell.length_b   1.000
_cell.length_c   1.000
_cell.angle_alpha   90.00
_cell.angle_beta   90.00
_cell.angle_gamma   90.00
#
_symmetry.space_group_name_H-M   'P 1'
#
loop_
_entity.id
_entity.type
_entity.pdbx_description
1 polymer ?
#
loop_
_entity_poly.entity_id
_entity_poly.type
_entity_poly.pdbx_seq_one_letter_code
_entity_poly.pdbx_strand_id
1 'polypeptide(L)' 'KVFSADVVAALLMSFNATTITRQQYALMSAMDGVKTASAFQHDFRSVLAKAKELKTRVDGGEEFTAVQPSKKR' A
#
# COMPACT_ATOMS: atom_id res chain seq x y z
N LYS A 1 5.38 6.36 13.86
CA LYS A 1 5.93 5.09 13.32
C LYS A 1 5.62 5.09 11.83
N VAL A 2 6.61 4.91 10.95
CA VAL A 2 6.41 4.95 9.49
C VAL A 2 6.42 3.52 8.97
N PHE A 3 5.38 3.13 8.24
CA PHE A 3 5.32 1.85 7.55
C PHE A 3 5.89 2.00 6.14
N SER A 4 6.47 0.93 5.59
CA SER A 4 6.95 0.96 4.21
C SER A 4 5.79 1.00 3.22
N ALA A 5 6.07 1.49 2.02
CA ALA A 5 5.15 1.47 0.88
C ALA A 5 4.62 0.05 0.60
N ASP A 6 5.45 -0.98 0.77
CA ASP A 6 5.08 -2.38 0.56
C ASP A 6 4.04 -2.88 1.56
N VAL A 7 4.14 -2.46 2.83
CA VAL A 7 3.15 -2.81 3.86
C VAL A 7 1.79 -2.18 3.54
N VAL A 8 1.79 -0.93 3.07
CA VAL A 8 0.56 -0.26 2.63
C VAL A 8 -0.01 -0.93 1.37
N ALA A 9 0.85 -1.32 0.42
CA ALA A 9 0.45 -2.03 -0.79
C ALA A 9 -0.18 -3.39 -0.46
N ALA A 10 0.37 -4.13 0.51
CA ALA A 10 -0.20 -5.39 1.00
C ALA A 10 -1.61 -5.20 1.59
N LEU A 11 -1.82 -4.12 2.37
CA LEU A 11 -3.14 -3.78 2.90
C LEU A 11 -4.12 -3.45 1.78
N LEU A 12 -3.73 -2.60 0.82
CA LEU A 12 -4.58 -2.25 -0.33
C LEU A 12 -4.96 -3.49 -1.16
N MET A 13 -4.00 -4.41 -1.35
CA MET A 13 -4.26 -5.70 -1.99
C MET A 13 -5.29 -6.53 -1.21
N SER A 14 -5.16 -6.64 0.12
CA SER A 14 -6.09 -7.42 0.96
C SER A 14 -7.53 -6.90 0.94
N PHE A 15 -7.73 -5.59 0.77
CA PHE A 15 -9.05 -4.98 0.63
C PHE A 15 -9.56 -4.96 -0.81
N ASN A 16 -8.80 -5.54 -1.75
CA ASN A 16 -9.05 -5.45 -3.18
C ASN A 16 -9.12 -4.00 -3.72
N ALA A 17 -8.55 -3.05 -2.98
CA ALA A 17 -8.56 -1.63 -3.28
C ALA A 17 -7.35 -1.28 -4.17
N THR A 18 -7.45 -1.63 -5.45
CA THR A 18 -6.38 -1.40 -6.45
C THR A 18 -6.40 0.02 -7.06
N THR A 19 -7.34 0.86 -6.63
CA THR A 19 -7.52 2.24 -7.06
C THR A 19 -7.87 3.13 -5.88
N ILE A 20 -7.41 4.38 -5.92
CA ILE A 20 -7.72 5.42 -4.93
C ILE A 20 -8.32 6.60 -5.68
N THR A 21 -9.47 7.08 -5.22
CA THR A 21 -10.17 8.20 -5.86
C THR A 21 -9.56 9.54 -5.47
N ARG A 22 -9.83 10.58 -6.26
CA ARG A 22 -9.38 11.94 -5.95
C ARG A 22 -9.90 12.46 -4.60
N GLN A 23 -11.12 12.07 -4.22
CA GLN A 23 -11.70 12.43 -2.92
C GLN A 23 -10.93 11.80 -1.76
N GLN A 24 -10.46 10.56 -1.91
CA GLN A 24 -9.62 9.90 -0.91
C GLN A 24 -8.26 10.57 -0.77
N TYR A 25 -7.64 11.01 -1.89
CA TYR A 25 -6.41 11.82 -1.81
C TYR A 25 -6.64 13.19 -1.17
N ALA A 26 -7.81 13.81 -1.40
CA ALA A 26 -8.18 15.05 -0.74
C ALA A 26 -8.34 14.87 0.78
N LEU A 27 -8.95 13.75 1.20
CA LEU A 27 -9.02 13.38 2.62
C LEU A 27 -7.64 13.19 3.24
N MET A 28 -6.74 12.47 2.56
CA MET A 28 -5.35 12.29 3.02
C MET A 28 -4.62 13.63 3.16
N SER A 29 -4.79 14.51 2.18
CA SER A 29 -4.23 15.87 2.19
C SER A 29 -4.76 16.70 3.36
N ALA A 30 -6.06 16.65 3.63
CA ALA A 30 -6.67 17.34 4.76
C ALA A 30 -6.18 16.83 6.12
N MET A 31 -5.92 15.52 6.23
CA MET A 31 -5.40 14.91 7.46
C MET A 31 -3.91 15.18 7.67
N ASP A 32 -3.12 15.18 6.61
CA ASP A 32 -1.67 15.42 6.66
C ASP A 32 -1.35 16.90 6.91
N GLY A 33 -2.17 17.82 6.36
CA GLY A 33 -2.02 19.26 6.56
C GLY A 33 -0.81 19.90 5.85
N VAL A 34 0.04 19.10 5.18
CA VAL A 34 1.27 19.58 4.51
C VAL A 34 1.26 19.22 3.03
N LYS A 35 1.05 17.95 2.69
CA LYS A 35 1.05 17.46 1.31
C LYS A 35 -0.30 17.69 0.64
N THR A 36 -0.24 18.08 -0.63
CA THR A 36 -1.41 18.22 -1.48
C THR A 36 -1.93 16.86 -1.96
N ALA A 37 -3.20 16.80 -2.37
CA ALA A 37 -3.79 15.60 -2.97
C ALA A 37 -2.98 15.10 -4.20
N SER A 38 -2.44 16.02 -5.01
CA SER A 38 -1.61 15.68 -6.17
C SER A 38 -0.26 15.07 -5.78
N ALA A 39 0.35 15.55 -4.68
CA ALA A 39 1.58 14.96 -4.15
C ALA A 39 1.33 13.51 -3.67
N PHE A 40 0.22 13.29 -2.96
CA PHE A 40 -0.19 11.92 -2.59
C PHE A 40 -0.48 11.06 -3.81
N GLN A 41 -1.18 11.59 -4.82
CA GLN A 41 -1.44 10.84 -6.04
C GLN A 41 -0.15 10.39 -6.72
N HIS A 42 0.91 11.21 -6.69
CA HIS A 42 2.22 10.84 -7.21
C HIS A 42 2.89 9.75 -6.36
N ASP A 43 2.96 9.96 -5.04
CA ASP A 43 3.59 9.03 -4.09
C ASP A 43 2.95 7.63 -4.13
N PHE A 44 1.61 7.57 -4.21
CA PHE A 44 0.84 6.33 -4.24
C PHE A 44 0.90 5.57 -5.57
N ARG A 45 1.47 6.14 -6.66
CA ARG A 45 1.60 5.39 -7.93
C ARG A 45 2.39 4.10 -7.75
N SER A 46 3.52 4.19 -7.03
CA SER A 46 4.39 3.05 -6.75
C SER A 46 3.67 2.01 -5.87
N VAL A 47 2.95 2.49 -4.85
CA VAL A 47 2.16 1.66 -3.93
C VAL A 47 1.06 0.90 -4.67
N LEU A 48 0.32 1.57 -5.55
CA LEU A 48 -0.75 0.96 -6.35
C LEU A 48 -0.22 -0.04 -7.36
N ALA A 49 0.93 0.26 -7.99
CA ALA A 49 1.60 -0.70 -8.87
C ALA A 49 1.99 -1.98 -8.10
N LYS A 50 2.56 -1.81 -6.90
CA LYS A 50 2.92 -2.94 -6.03
C LYS A 50 1.70 -3.72 -5.55
N ALA A 51 0.63 -3.04 -5.17
CA ALA A 51 -0.61 -3.70 -4.75
C ALA A 51 -1.20 -4.57 -5.87
N LYS A 52 -1.14 -4.10 -7.12
CA LYS A 52 -1.54 -4.89 -8.30
C LYS A 52 -0.63 -6.08 -8.55
N GLU A 53 0.69 -5.90 -8.47
CA GLU A 53 1.66 -7.00 -8.57
C GLU A 53 1.40 -8.08 -7.51
N LEU A 54 1.23 -7.68 -6.25
CA LEU A 54 0.90 -8.58 -5.15
C LEU A 54 -0.42 -9.31 -5.39
N LYS A 55 -1.43 -8.62 -5.91
CA LYS A 55 -2.71 -9.23 -6.27
C LYS A 55 -2.52 -10.31 -7.35
N THR A 56 -1.79 -10.01 -8.42
CA THR A 56 -1.49 -11.00 -9.48
C THR A 56 -0.75 -12.22 -8.94
N ARG A 57 0.17 -12.03 -8.00
CA ARG A 57 0.90 -13.12 -7.34
C ARG A 57 -0.03 -14.02 -6.52
N VAL A 58 -0.89 -13.43 -5.70
CA VAL A 58 -1.90 -14.17 -4.91
C VAL A 58 -2.90 -14.89 -5.83
N ASP A 59 -3.43 -14.21 -6.84
CA ASP A 59 -4.35 -14.79 -7.82
C ASP A 59 -3.67 -15.92 -8.62
N GLY A 60 -2.35 -15.88 -8.77
CA GLY A 60 -1.51 -16.93 -9.35
C GLY A 60 -1.18 -18.09 -8.39
N GLY A 61 -1.71 -18.08 -7.17
CA GLY A 61 -1.53 -19.15 -6.17
C GLY A 61 -0.30 -19.00 -5.28
N GLU A 62 0.34 -17.83 -5.25
CA GLU A 62 1.45 -17.59 -4.32
C GLU A 62 0.95 -17.37 -2.88
N GLU A 63 1.53 -18.10 -1.93
CA GLU A 63 1.30 -17.92 -0.50
C GLU A 63 2.44 -17.14 0.17
N PHE A 64 2.11 -16.00 0.77
CA PHE A 64 3.05 -15.21 1.55
C PHE A 64 3.18 -15.79 2.97
N THR A 65 4.33 -16.36 3.30
CA THR A 65 4.62 -16.89 4.64
C THR A 65 5.18 -15.82 5.57
N ALA A 66 4.69 -15.79 6.81
CA ALA A 66 5.15 -14.83 7.81
C ALA A 66 6.60 -15.11 8.20
N VAL A 67 7.39 -14.03 8.33
CA VAL A 67 8.79 -14.13 8.79
C VAL A 67 8.79 -14.64 10.23
N GLN A 68 9.47 -15.76 10.46
CA GLN A 68 9.64 -16.28 11.82
C GLN A 68 10.59 -15.37 12.61
N PRO A 69 10.37 -15.18 13.91
CA PRO A 69 11.30 -14.42 14.73
C PRO A 69 12.68 -15.09 14.65
N SER A 70 13.70 -14.32 14.24
CA SER A 70 15.07 -14.81 14.34
C SER A 70 15.33 -15.09 15.81
N LYS A 71 15.58 -16.35 16.16
CA LYS A 71 15.97 -16.75 17.51
C LYS A 71 17.29 -16.03 17.81
N LYS A 72 17.23 -14.83 18.41
CA LYS A 72 18.41 -14.17 18.97
C LYS A 72 18.91 -15.12 20.04
N ARG A 73 20.01 -15.79 19.74
CA ARG A 73 20.76 -16.59 20.70
C ARG A 73 21.64 -15.67 21.51
#